data_AF-A0A7Z0QM12-F1
#
_entry.id   AF-A0A7Z0QM12-F1
#
_cell.length_a   1.000
_cell.length_b   1.000
_cell.length_c   1.000
_cell.angle_alpha   90.00
_cell.angle_beta   90.00
_cell.angle_gamma   90.00
#
_symmetry.space_group_name_H-M   'P 1'
#
loop_
_entity.id
_entity.type
_entity.pdbx_description
1 polymer ?
#
loop_
_entity_poly.entity_id
_entity_poly.type
_entity_poly.pdbx_seq_one_letter_code
_entity_poly.pdbx_strand_id
1 'polypeptide(L)'
;MRLPSLPPEAQDILTRIEVEDRQISDAARHRAAELQQLANEESDAVAEVQRLADADKAGKLNREERGEWNDDAGEQAVQKVRDPSRLTAANADLASIRRKKLLLGSSVQIERLTGARIKHELAKYNCKLIAVQRPQVPLAKGERATDALSRAREASLALIAERKALAKAPRTNGEVKAAAYVEIDKLADSGLPKTLAMFHGAGIAWPRHTITEGRYHVPDGVALVAFLMRDQLKTQLSKLIEFNASAFPDAMSAEEKTERLAELDLETEAAERLEAAAVEQVISEGGVAYHRPNCSILAALSLRIA
;
A
#
# COMPACT_ATOMS: atom_id res chain seq x y z
N MET A 1 -24.06 -11.77 5.80
CA MET A 1 -23.89 -10.79 6.91
C MET A 1 -25.00 -9.78 6.82
N ARG A 2 -25.77 -9.55 7.89
CA ARG A 2 -26.73 -8.43 7.95
C ARG A 2 -25.95 -7.20 8.39
N LEU A 3 -26.02 -6.12 7.62
CA LEU A 3 -25.42 -4.84 8.01
C LEU A 3 -26.22 -4.25 9.18
N PRO A 4 -25.57 -3.55 10.13
CA PRO A 4 -26.29 -2.76 11.12
C PRO A 4 -27.15 -1.71 10.40
N SER A 5 -28.32 -1.38 10.98
CA SER A 5 -29.18 -0.32 10.45
C SER A 5 -28.41 1.01 10.48
N LEU A 6 -28.18 1.61 9.31
CA LEU A 6 -27.47 2.87 9.20
C LEU A 6 -28.44 4.06 9.32
N PRO A 7 -28.01 5.19 9.90
CA PRO A 7 -28.71 6.45 9.78
C PRO A 7 -28.90 6.88 8.31
N PRO A 8 -29.95 7.64 7.96
CA PRO A 8 -30.22 8.05 6.58
C PRO A 8 -29.03 8.72 5.88
N GLU A 9 -28.36 9.66 6.55
CA GLU A 9 -27.20 10.38 5.99
C GLU A 9 -26.04 9.42 5.65
N ALA A 10 -25.77 8.43 6.51
CA ALA A 10 -24.75 7.42 6.25
C ALA A 10 -25.14 6.48 5.09
N GLN A 11 -26.44 6.16 4.99
CA GLN A 11 -26.97 5.36 3.90
C GLN A 11 -26.85 6.08 2.55
N ASP A 12 -27.07 7.39 2.51
CA ASP A 12 -26.93 8.20 1.31
C ASP A 12 -25.48 8.24 0.80
N ILE A 13 -24.52 8.44 1.71
CA ILE A 13 -23.09 8.42 1.39
C ILE A 13 -22.67 7.05 0.87
N LEU A 14 -23.08 5.96 1.54
CA LEU A 14 -22.79 4.60 1.09
C LEU A 14 -23.37 4.34 -0.30
N THR A 15 -24.63 4.72 -0.53
CA THR A 15 -25.31 4.55 -1.81
C THR A 15 -24.58 5.32 -2.93
N ARG A 16 -24.13 6.55 -2.65
CA ARG A 16 -23.35 7.34 -3.60
C ARG A 16 -22.03 6.66 -3.94
N ILE A 17 -21.27 6.20 -2.95
CA ILE A 17 -20.00 5.47 -3.15
C ILE A 17 -20.24 4.20 -3.98
N GLU A 18 -21.35 3.48 -3.78
CA GLU A 18 -21.68 2.30 -4.58
C GLU A 18 -22.07 2.61 -6.03
N VAL A 19 -22.74 3.74 -6.28
CA VAL A 19 -23.01 4.22 -7.64
C VAL A 19 -21.70 4.59 -8.32
N GLU A 20 -20.85 5.35 -7.63
CA GLU A 20 -19.52 5.72 -8.11
C GLU A 20 -18.67 4.48 -8.43
N ASP A 21 -18.68 3.45 -7.57
CA ASP A 21 -17.94 2.19 -7.78
C ASP A 21 -18.40 1.44 -9.02
N ARG A 22 -19.70 1.39 -9.27
CA ARG A 22 -20.24 0.81 -10.51
C ARG A 22 -19.78 1.60 -11.72
N GLN A 23 -19.92 2.92 -11.71
CA GLN A 23 -19.49 3.78 -12.82
C GLN A 23 -18.01 3.62 -13.16
N ILE A 24 -17.13 3.58 -12.15
CA ILE A 24 -15.70 3.37 -12.37
C ILE A 24 -15.40 1.96 -12.85
N SER A 25 -16.06 0.94 -12.29
CA SER A 25 -15.88 -0.44 -12.72
C SER A 25 -16.28 -0.62 -14.18
N ASP A 26 -17.41 -0.05 -14.59
CA ASP A 26 -17.88 -0.10 -15.97
C ASP A 26 -16.96 0.69 -16.91
N ALA A 27 -16.52 1.89 -16.52
CA ALA A 27 -15.52 2.64 -17.28
C ALA A 27 -14.18 1.89 -17.39
N ALA A 28 -13.76 1.17 -16.36
CA ALA A 28 -12.56 0.34 -16.40
C ALA A 28 -12.74 -0.86 -17.35
N ARG A 29 -13.91 -1.52 -17.34
CA ARG A 29 -14.24 -2.60 -18.28
C ARG A 29 -14.26 -2.12 -19.72
N HIS A 30 -14.90 -0.98 -19.99
CA HIS A 30 -14.91 -0.37 -21.32
C HIS A 30 -13.49 -0.05 -21.80
N ARG A 31 -12.67 0.59 -20.95
CA ARG A 31 -11.26 0.85 -21.28
C ARG A 31 -10.46 -0.42 -21.53
N ALA A 32 -10.66 -1.47 -20.73
CA ALA A 32 -9.98 -2.75 -20.93
C ALA A 32 -10.39 -3.41 -22.26
N ALA A 33 -11.67 -3.35 -22.62
CA ALA A 33 -12.18 -3.84 -23.90
C ALA A 33 -11.59 -3.04 -25.08
N GLU A 34 -11.52 -1.72 -24.99
CA GLU A 34 -10.93 -0.85 -26.01
C GLU A 34 -9.40 -1.06 -26.14
N LEU A 35 -8.68 -1.24 -25.03
CA LEU A 35 -7.26 -1.61 -25.06
C LEU A 35 -7.04 -2.97 -25.74
N GLN A 36 -7.92 -3.95 -25.49
CA GLN A 36 -7.84 -5.25 -26.14
C GLN A 36 -8.12 -5.14 -27.65
N GLN A 37 -9.11 -4.33 -28.05
CA GLN A 37 -9.39 -4.05 -29.45
C GLN A 37 -8.18 -3.39 -30.12
N LEU A 38 -7.60 -2.34 -29.52
CA LEU A 38 -6.40 -1.68 -30.04
C LEU A 38 -5.19 -2.62 -30.11
N ALA A 39 -5.07 -3.59 -29.19
CA ALA A 39 -4.02 -4.60 -29.25
C ALA A 39 -4.20 -5.56 -30.43
N ASN A 40 -5.43 -5.94 -30.76
CA ASN A 40 -5.74 -6.74 -31.94
C ASN A 40 -5.46 -5.94 -33.22
N GLU A 41 -5.94 -4.69 -33.30
CA GLU A 41 -5.67 -3.77 -34.41
C GLU A 41 -4.17 -3.53 -34.61
N GLU A 42 -3.40 -3.39 -33.53
CA GLU A 42 -1.94 -3.27 -33.58
C GLU A 42 -1.30 -4.53 -34.18
N SER A 43 -1.76 -5.71 -33.78
CA SER A 43 -1.26 -6.99 -34.31
C SER A 43 -1.50 -7.10 -35.82
N ASP A 44 -2.70 -6.75 -36.28
CA ASP A 44 -3.05 -6.76 -37.70
C ASP A 44 -2.25 -5.73 -38.50
N ALA A 45 -2.10 -4.51 -37.96
CA ALA A 45 -1.30 -3.45 -38.58
C ALA A 45 0.18 -3.82 -38.66
N VAL A 46 0.74 -4.49 -37.65
CA VAL A 46 2.12 -5.01 -37.69
C VAL A 46 2.28 -6.05 -38.79
N ALA A 47 1.34 -7.00 -38.91
CA ALA A 47 1.37 -8.01 -39.97
C ALA A 47 1.29 -7.37 -41.37
N GLU A 48 0.47 -6.35 -41.54
CA GLU A 48 0.34 -5.60 -42.80
C GLU A 48 1.61 -4.82 -43.13
N VAL A 49 2.19 -4.10 -42.16
CA VAL A 49 3.48 -3.41 -42.34
C VAL A 49 4.57 -4.39 -42.74
N GLN A 50 4.65 -5.55 -42.09
CA GLN A 50 5.63 -6.58 -42.42
C GLN A 50 5.43 -7.11 -43.84
N ARG A 51 4.18 -7.41 -44.23
CA ARG A 51 3.83 -7.87 -45.58
C ARG A 51 4.21 -6.84 -46.65
N LEU A 52 3.94 -5.56 -46.41
CA LEU A 52 4.29 -4.47 -47.32
C LEU A 52 5.81 -4.25 -47.38
N ALA A 53 6.52 -4.36 -46.25
CA ALA A 53 7.98 -4.27 -46.20
C ALA A 53 8.64 -5.41 -46.99
N ASP A 54 8.12 -6.64 -46.88
CA ASP A 54 8.59 -7.78 -47.65
C ASP A 54 8.31 -7.61 -49.15
N ALA A 55 7.14 -7.06 -49.51
CA ALA A 55 6.80 -6.73 -50.90
C ALA A 55 7.69 -5.61 -51.48
N ASP A 56 8.01 -4.58 -50.69
CA ASP A 56 8.91 -3.49 -51.06
C ASP A 56 10.33 -4.02 -51.30
N LYS A 57 10.85 -4.85 -50.38
CA LYS A 57 12.15 -5.51 -50.50
C LYS A 57 12.24 -6.41 -51.72
N ALA A 58 11.14 -7.06 -52.09
CA ALA A 58 11.02 -7.88 -53.28
C ALA A 58 10.81 -7.07 -54.59
N GLY A 59 10.75 -5.73 -54.52
CA GLY A 59 10.51 -4.87 -55.68
C GLY A 59 9.11 -5.00 -56.28
N LYS A 60 8.14 -5.48 -55.48
CA LYS A 60 6.75 -5.73 -55.91
C LYS A 60 5.81 -4.57 -55.62
N LEU A 61 6.22 -3.59 -54.81
CA LEU A 61 5.47 -2.35 -54.61
C LEU A 61 5.75 -1.38 -55.76
N ASN A 62 5.01 -1.53 -56.86
CA ASN A 62 5.09 -0.63 -57.99
C ASN A 62 3.74 -0.01 -58.30
N ARG A 63 3.76 1.25 -58.70
CA ARG A 63 2.64 1.95 -59.34
C ARG A 63 2.92 2.04 -60.83
N GLU A 64 1.86 1.90 -61.61
CA GLU A 64 1.93 2.13 -63.05
C GLU A 64 1.77 3.63 -63.32
N GLU A 65 2.80 4.22 -63.89
CA GLU A 65 2.78 5.58 -64.42
C GLU A 65 2.65 5.49 -65.94
N ARG A 66 1.70 6.24 -66.49
CA ARG A 66 1.54 6.37 -67.94
C ARG A 66 2.61 7.32 -68.45
N GLY A 67 3.52 6.81 -69.26
CA GLY A 67 4.53 7.57 -69.97
C GLY A 67 3.95 8.31 -71.19
N GLU A 68 4.85 8.98 -71.90
CA GLU A 68 4.53 9.71 -73.13
C GLU A 68 3.93 8.78 -74.20
N TRP A 69 2.96 9.31 -74.93
CA TRP A 69 2.31 8.60 -76.03
C TRP A 69 3.30 8.51 -77.20
N ASN A 70 3.59 7.30 -77.67
CA ASN A 70 4.53 7.11 -78.76
C ASN A 70 3.79 7.08 -80.09
N ASP A 71 3.83 8.19 -80.83
CA ASP A 71 3.08 8.39 -82.09
C ASP A 71 3.44 7.36 -83.17
N ASP A 72 4.66 6.82 -83.14
CA ASP A 72 5.15 5.86 -84.15
C ASP A 72 4.64 4.43 -83.94
N ALA A 73 4.29 4.06 -82.70
CA ALA A 73 3.85 2.71 -82.33
C ALA A 73 2.35 2.61 -82.01
N GLY A 74 1.67 3.74 -81.80
CA GLY A 74 0.25 3.78 -81.43
C GLY A 74 -0.05 3.22 -80.03
N GLU A 75 0.98 3.04 -79.19
CA GLU A 75 0.87 2.45 -77.86
C GLU A 75 1.41 3.43 -76.78
N GLN A 76 0.75 3.42 -75.62
CA GLN A 76 1.17 4.22 -74.47
C GLN A 76 2.17 3.42 -73.63
N ALA A 77 3.39 3.95 -73.44
CA ALA A 77 4.39 3.30 -72.59
C ALA A 77 3.92 3.29 -71.13
N VAL A 78 3.77 2.12 -70.52
CA VAL A 78 3.45 1.98 -69.09
C VAL A 78 4.73 1.66 -68.33
N GLN A 79 5.20 2.57 -67.48
CA GLN A 79 6.38 2.36 -66.65
C GLN A 79 5.96 1.98 -65.24
N LYS A 80 6.57 0.93 -64.69
CA LYS A 80 6.40 0.54 -63.28
C LYS A 80 7.42 1.31 -62.44
N VAL A 81 6.94 2.20 -61.58
CA VAL A 81 7.74 3.00 -60.66
C VAL A 81 7.52 2.48 -59.24
N ARG A 82 8.59 2.33 -58.45
CA ARG A 82 8.49 1.91 -57.05
C ARG A 82 7.62 2.89 -56.26
N ASP A 83 6.61 2.40 -55.57
CA ASP A 83 5.66 3.22 -54.80
C ASP A 83 5.62 2.80 -53.32
N PRO A 84 6.45 3.41 -52.46
CA PRO A 84 6.48 3.10 -51.03
C PRO A 84 5.31 3.76 -50.26
N SER A 85 4.43 4.53 -50.91
CA SER A 85 3.38 5.31 -50.22
C SER A 85 2.47 4.43 -49.37
N ARG A 86 2.15 3.21 -49.83
CA ARG A 86 1.38 2.22 -49.06
C ARG A 86 2.07 1.78 -47.78
N LEU A 87 3.38 1.55 -47.82
CA LEU A 87 4.17 1.19 -46.65
C LEU A 87 4.28 2.39 -45.68
N THR A 88 4.44 3.60 -46.18
CA THR A 88 4.43 4.82 -45.36
C THR A 88 3.08 5.03 -44.66
N ALA A 89 1.97 4.84 -45.37
CA ALA A 89 0.62 4.92 -44.80
C ALA A 89 0.40 3.87 -43.70
N ALA A 90 0.75 2.61 -43.95
CA ALA A 90 0.62 1.54 -42.96
C ALA A 90 1.46 1.79 -41.68
N ASN A 91 2.68 2.34 -41.83
CA ASN A 91 3.49 2.74 -40.69
C ASN A 91 2.87 3.90 -39.89
N ALA A 92 2.25 4.87 -40.58
CA ALA A 92 1.55 5.97 -39.92
C ALA A 92 0.31 5.48 -39.14
N ASP A 93 -0.45 4.54 -39.72
CA ASP A 93 -1.59 3.91 -39.06
C ASP A 93 -1.16 3.13 -37.80
N LEU A 94 -0.10 2.34 -37.89
CA LEU A 94 0.48 1.63 -36.75
C LEU A 94 0.92 2.60 -35.63
N ALA A 95 1.57 3.72 -35.99
CA ALA A 95 1.96 4.75 -35.03
C ALA A 95 0.74 5.41 -34.36
N SER A 96 -0.34 5.65 -35.11
CA SER A 96 -1.60 6.19 -34.59
C SER A 96 -2.25 5.25 -33.58
N ILE A 97 -2.32 3.95 -33.89
CA ILE A 97 -2.86 2.91 -32.99
C ILE A 97 -2.04 2.86 -31.70
N ARG A 98 -0.70 2.82 -31.80
CA ARG A 98 0.19 2.84 -30.63
C ARG A 98 0.00 4.07 -29.76
N ARG A 99 -0.17 5.24 -30.37
CA ARG A 99 -0.43 6.50 -29.63
C ARG A 99 -1.77 6.43 -28.90
N LYS A 100 -2.84 5.96 -29.54
CA LYS A 100 -4.15 5.77 -28.90
C LYS A 100 -4.06 4.81 -27.71
N LYS A 101 -3.38 3.67 -27.89
CA LYS A 101 -3.16 2.68 -26.82
C LYS A 101 -2.39 3.28 -25.64
N LEU A 102 -1.37 4.08 -25.90
CA LEU A 102 -0.60 4.77 -24.86
C LEU A 102 -1.47 5.78 -24.08
N LEU A 103 -2.25 6.60 -24.78
CA LEU A 103 -3.14 7.59 -24.15
C LEU A 103 -4.22 6.94 -23.31
N LEU A 104 -4.76 5.80 -23.76
CA LEU A 104 -5.78 5.06 -23.02
C LEU A 104 -5.17 4.35 -21.79
N GLY A 105 -3.98 3.77 -21.94
CA GLY A 105 -3.25 3.08 -20.90
C GLY A 105 -2.65 3.99 -19.81
N SER A 106 -2.43 5.27 -20.08
CA SER A 106 -1.89 6.23 -19.11
C SER A 106 -2.94 6.82 -18.15
N SER A 107 -4.22 6.43 -18.29
CA SER A 107 -5.28 6.92 -17.41
C SER A 107 -5.14 6.36 -15.99
N VAL A 108 -4.74 7.23 -15.05
CA VAL A 108 -4.53 6.88 -13.64
C VAL A 108 -5.86 6.46 -13.00
N GLN A 109 -5.90 5.26 -12.42
CA GLN A 109 -7.01 4.88 -11.55
C GLN A 109 -6.93 5.70 -10.26
N ILE A 110 -8.01 6.42 -9.95
CA ILE A 110 -8.10 7.19 -8.71
C ILE A 110 -8.38 6.20 -7.58
N GLU A 111 -7.41 6.01 -6.68
CA GLU A 111 -7.62 5.22 -5.48
C GLU A 111 -8.61 5.91 -4.55
N ARG A 112 -9.59 5.15 -4.05
CA ARG A 112 -10.64 5.68 -3.17
C ARG A 112 -11.28 4.61 -2.31
N LEU A 113 -12.08 5.06 -1.34
CA LEU A 113 -12.92 4.20 -0.53
C LEU A 113 -13.98 3.51 -1.38
N THR A 114 -14.15 2.20 -1.20
CA THR A 114 -15.15 1.40 -1.93
C THR A 114 -16.28 0.95 -1.01
N GLY A 115 -17.48 0.77 -1.59
CA GLY A 115 -18.65 0.25 -0.89
C GLY A 115 -18.42 -1.15 -0.32
N ALA A 116 -17.63 -1.98 -1.01
CA ALA A 116 -17.23 -3.30 -0.54
C ALA A 116 -16.40 -3.23 0.76
N ARG A 117 -15.41 -2.32 0.82
CA ARG A 117 -14.62 -2.10 2.05
C ARG A 117 -15.51 -1.60 3.18
N ILE A 118 -16.40 -0.64 2.91
CA ILE A 118 -17.35 -0.12 3.89
C ILE A 118 -18.19 -1.26 4.49
N LYS A 119 -18.83 -2.07 3.65
CA LYS A 119 -19.67 -3.19 4.11
C LYS A 119 -18.87 -4.22 4.92
N HIS A 120 -17.66 -4.54 4.48
CA HIS A 120 -16.79 -5.50 5.15
C HIS A 120 -16.42 -5.03 6.56
N GLU A 121 -15.97 -3.79 6.71
CA GLU A 121 -15.60 -3.25 8.03
C GLU A 121 -16.83 -3.01 8.91
N LEU A 122 -17.94 -2.51 8.35
CA LEU A 122 -19.19 -2.37 9.10
C LEU A 122 -19.69 -3.70 9.67
N ALA A 123 -19.49 -4.80 8.95
CA ALA A 123 -19.89 -6.12 9.41
C ALA A 123 -19.02 -6.66 10.58
N LYS A 124 -17.88 -6.03 10.89
CA LYS A 124 -17.07 -6.36 12.07
C LYS A 124 -17.63 -5.74 13.34
N TYR A 125 -18.43 -4.68 13.23
CA TYR A 125 -19.05 -4.02 14.37
C TYR A 125 -20.35 -4.74 14.74
N ASN A 126 -20.31 -5.49 15.84
CA ASN A 126 -21.50 -6.09 16.47
C ASN A 126 -22.20 -5.15 17.47
N CYS A 127 -21.89 -3.85 17.41
CA CYS A 127 -22.35 -2.84 18.36
C CYS A 127 -23.29 -1.83 17.72
N LYS A 128 -23.94 -1.02 18.56
CA LYS A 128 -24.79 0.08 18.10
C LYS A 128 -23.90 1.19 17.54
N LEU A 129 -24.14 1.57 16.29
CA LEU A 129 -23.51 2.75 15.68
C LEU A 129 -24.41 3.97 15.90
N ILE A 130 -23.82 5.08 16.28
CA ILE A 130 -24.51 6.34 16.53
C ILE A 130 -24.05 7.36 15.50
N ALA A 131 -24.99 8.12 14.92
CA ALA A 131 -24.67 9.26 14.07
C ALA A 131 -23.94 10.34 14.89
N VAL A 132 -22.88 10.88 14.31
CA VAL A 132 -22.14 12.01 14.87
C VAL A 132 -22.30 13.17 13.93
N GLN A 133 -22.50 14.36 14.49
CA GLN A 133 -22.53 15.58 13.70
C GLN A 133 -21.19 15.76 12.98
N ARG A 134 -21.26 15.94 11.67
CA ARG A 134 -20.10 16.24 10.84
C ARG A 134 -19.48 17.58 11.28
N PRO A 135 -18.15 17.64 11.49
CA PRO A 135 -17.50 18.90 11.85
C PRO A 135 -17.63 19.90 10.70
N GLN A 136 -17.73 21.18 11.04
CA GLN A 136 -17.63 22.27 10.07
C GLN A 136 -16.18 22.42 9.62
N VAL A 137 -15.96 22.50 8.31
CA VAL A 137 -14.61 22.65 7.76
C VAL A 137 -14.18 24.12 7.91
N PRO A 138 -13.09 24.41 8.63
CA PRO A 138 -12.63 25.78 8.78
C PRO A 138 -11.98 26.22 7.47
N LEU A 139 -12.62 27.18 6.79
CA LEU A 139 -12.10 27.84 5.61
C LEU A 139 -11.47 29.18 5.99
N ALA A 140 -10.24 29.42 5.54
CA ALA A 140 -9.62 30.74 5.57
C ALA A 140 -10.31 31.69 4.56
N LYS A 141 -10.10 32.99 4.75
CA LYS A 141 -10.71 34.01 3.88
C LYS A 141 -10.24 33.82 2.42
N GLY A 142 -11.17 33.45 1.55
CA GLY A 142 -10.90 33.21 0.12
C GLY A 142 -10.38 31.80 -0.22
N GLU A 143 -10.25 30.91 0.77
CA GLU A 143 -9.91 29.49 0.57
C GLU A 143 -11.11 28.74 -0.01
N ARG A 144 -10.86 27.86 -1.01
CA ARG A 144 -11.90 26.98 -1.55
C ARG A 144 -11.94 25.68 -0.76
N ALA A 145 -13.08 24.97 -0.80
CA ALA A 145 -13.20 23.66 -0.14
C ALA A 145 -12.17 22.63 -0.64
N THR A 146 -11.70 22.75 -1.89
CA THR A 146 -10.63 21.90 -2.46
C THR A 146 -9.28 22.11 -1.79
N ASP A 147 -8.98 23.34 -1.39
CA ASP A 147 -7.72 23.70 -0.72
C ASP A 147 -7.76 23.18 0.72
N ALA A 148 -8.90 23.37 1.39
CA ALA A 148 -9.14 22.85 2.73
C ALA A 148 -9.08 21.31 2.78
N LEU A 149 -9.58 20.61 1.75
CA LEU A 149 -9.46 19.16 1.61
C LEU A 149 -8.00 18.71 1.51
N SER A 150 -7.17 19.42 0.74
CA SER A 150 -5.75 19.11 0.59
C SER A 150 -5.03 19.24 1.93
N ARG A 151 -5.25 20.34 2.65
CA ARG A 151 -4.71 20.57 4.00
C ARG A 151 -5.18 19.53 5.01
N ALA A 152 -6.46 19.16 5.01
CA ALA A 152 -7.00 18.16 5.92
C ALA A 152 -6.39 16.77 5.67
N ARG A 153 -6.17 16.40 4.39
CA ARG A 153 -5.49 15.15 4.01
C ARG A 153 -4.04 15.12 4.48
N GLU A 154 -3.30 16.20 4.27
CA GLU A 154 -1.91 16.30 4.72
C GLU A 154 -1.80 16.15 6.23
N ALA A 155 -2.69 16.81 6.99
CA ALA A 155 -2.74 16.70 8.45
C ALA A 155 -3.05 15.27 8.91
N SER A 156 -4.06 14.61 8.33
CA SER A 156 -4.38 13.21 8.64
C SER A 156 -3.21 12.27 8.33
N LEU A 157 -2.57 12.42 7.16
CA LEU A 157 -1.46 11.57 6.74
C LEU A 157 -0.22 11.78 7.62
N ALA A 158 0.03 13.01 8.07
CA ALA A 158 1.12 13.32 8.99
C ALA A 158 0.92 12.58 10.33
N LEU A 159 -0.28 12.62 10.91
CA LEU A 159 -0.60 11.90 12.16
C LEU A 159 -0.49 10.39 12.01
N ILE A 160 -0.96 9.82 10.88
CA ILE A 160 -0.81 8.39 10.59
C ILE A 160 0.68 8.00 10.48
N ALA A 161 1.50 8.86 9.87
CA ALA A 161 2.94 8.65 9.76
C ALA A 161 3.63 8.74 11.12
N GLU A 162 3.29 9.73 11.94
CA GLU A 162 3.79 9.90 13.30
C GLU A 162 3.45 8.68 14.16
N ARG A 163 2.19 8.24 14.15
CA ARG A 163 1.75 7.03 14.85
C ARG A 163 2.56 5.80 14.43
N LYS A 164 2.83 5.63 13.13
CA LYS A 164 3.62 4.51 12.62
C LYS A 164 5.09 4.59 13.07
N ALA A 165 5.66 5.78 13.13
CA ALA A 165 7.01 6.00 13.64
C ALA A 165 7.06 5.68 15.14
N LEU A 166 6.13 6.22 15.92
CA LEU A 166 6.00 6.01 17.36
C LEU A 166 5.80 4.53 17.72
N ALA A 167 4.95 3.81 16.98
CA ALA A 167 4.74 2.38 17.17
C ALA A 167 6.04 1.56 17.04
N LYS A 168 7.01 2.06 16.27
CA LYS A 168 8.34 1.45 16.08
C LYS A 168 9.41 2.03 17.01
N ALA A 169 9.06 3.00 17.86
CA ALA A 169 10.00 3.58 18.82
C ALA A 169 10.59 2.49 19.73
N PRO A 170 11.92 2.48 19.92
CA PRO A 170 12.62 1.52 20.77
C PRO A 170 12.28 1.75 22.25
N ARG A 171 12.47 0.72 23.06
CA ARG A 171 12.31 0.80 24.52
C ARG A 171 13.42 1.61 25.15
N THR A 172 13.15 2.16 26.33
CA THR A 172 14.18 2.88 27.09
C THR A 172 15.31 1.96 27.55
N ASN A 173 16.49 2.54 27.79
CA ASN A 173 17.64 1.84 28.35
C ASN A 173 17.28 1.13 29.68
N GLY A 174 16.52 1.79 30.56
CA GLY A 174 16.08 1.23 31.83
C GLY A 174 15.25 -0.05 31.67
N GLU A 175 14.28 -0.05 30.76
CA GLU A 175 13.44 -1.23 30.50
C GLU A 175 14.23 -2.38 29.85
N VAL A 176 15.14 -2.07 28.93
CA VAL A 176 15.99 -3.07 28.28
C VAL A 176 16.92 -3.72 29.32
N LYS A 177 17.51 -2.93 30.23
CA LYS A 177 18.32 -3.45 31.35
C LYS A 177 17.49 -4.33 32.28
N ALA A 178 16.30 -3.88 32.67
CA ALA A 178 15.42 -4.65 33.55
C ALA A 178 15.05 -6.00 32.91
N ALA A 179 14.70 -6.02 31.63
CA ALA A 179 14.41 -7.25 30.89
C ALA A 179 15.64 -8.17 30.82
N ALA A 180 16.80 -7.61 30.52
CA ALA A 180 18.06 -8.34 30.47
C ALA A 180 18.44 -8.95 31.83
N TYR A 181 18.19 -8.24 32.93
CA TYR A 181 18.44 -8.74 34.27
C TYR A 181 17.53 -9.91 34.62
N VAL A 182 16.25 -9.82 34.27
CA VAL A 182 15.30 -10.93 34.45
C VAL A 182 15.74 -12.17 33.66
N GLU A 183 16.28 -11.99 32.46
CA GLU A 183 16.78 -13.10 31.65
C GLU A 183 18.05 -13.73 32.24
N ILE A 184 19.03 -12.91 32.66
CA ILE A 184 20.23 -13.38 33.37
C ILE A 184 19.84 -14.12 34.65
N ASP A 185 18.87 -13.60 35.40
CA ASP A 185 18.41 -14.19 36.66
C ASP A 185 17.79 -15.56 36.43
N LYS A 186 16.93 -15.69 35.41
CA LYS A 186 16.36 -17.00 35.01
C LYS A 186 17.45 -17.99 34.60
N LEU A 187 18.44 -17.55 33.83
CA LEU A 187 19.57 -18.40 33.42
C LEU A 187 20.41 -18.83 34.63
N ALA A 188 20.73 -17.90 35.52
CA ALA A 188 21.49 -18.17 36.73
C ALA A 188 20.77 -19.15 37.66
N ASP A 189 19.47 -19.00 37.84
CA ASP A 189 18.66 -19.89 38.69
C ASP A 189 18.61 -21.32 38.10
N SER A 190 18.57 -21.45 36.76
CA SER A 190 18.67 -22.75 36.07
C SER A 190 20.07 -23.38 36.13
N GLY A 191 21.10 -22.57 36.40
CA GLY A 191 22.51 -22.95 36.41
C GLY A 191 23.04 -23.55 37.70
N LEU A 192 22.24 -23.58 38.77
CA LEU A 192 22.64 -24.05 40.10
C LEU A 192 23.03 -25.55 40.07
N PRO A 193 24.30 -25.91 40.37
CA PRO A 193 24.70 -27.31 40.52
C PRO A 193 24.02 -27.97 41.73
N LYS A 194 23.44 -29.16 41.54
CA LYS A 194 22.80 -29.91 42.62
C LYS A 194 23.83 -30.80 43.31
N THR A 195 24.19 -30.45 44.55
CA THR A 195 25.22 -31.14 45.34
C THR A 195 24.65 -32.07 46.42
N LEU A 196 23.34 -32.01 46.71
CA LEU A 196 22.72 -32.77 47.81
C LEU A 196 23.01 -34.28 47.74
N ALA A 197 23.00 -34.86 46.55
CA ALA A 197 23.27 -36.28 46.36
C ALA A 197 24.72 -36.68 46.68
N MET A 198 25.66 -35.72 46.73
CA MET A 198 27.06 -36.00 47.08
C MET A 198 27.22 -36.44 48.53
N PHE A 199 26.36 -35.97 49.43
CA PHE A 199 26.33 -36.45 50.82
C PHE A 199 25.96 -37.93 50.92
N HIS A 200 25.46 -38.54 49.85
CA HIS A 200 25.16 -39.97 49.73
C HIS A 200 26.12 -40.72 48.79
N GLY A 201 27.27 -40.12 48.44
CA GLY A 201 28.30 -40.75 47.61
C GLY A 201 28.10 -40.60 46.09
N ALA A 202 27.11 -39.85 45.63
CA ALA A 202 26.92 -39.55 44.21
C ALA A 202 27.81 -38.38 43.73
N GLY A 203 27.90 -38.18 42.41
CA GLY A 203 28.57 -37.02 41.81
C GLY A 203 27.72 -35.73 41.82
N ILE A 204 28.34 -34.59 41.47
CA ILE A 204 27.63 -33.32 41.25
C ILE A 204 26.67 -33.45 40.07
N ALA A 205 25.40 -33.09 40.27
CA ALA A 205 24.44 -32.98 39.19
C ALA A 205 24.50 -31.55 38.60
N TRP A 206 25.34 -31.39 37.57
CA TRP A 206 25.50 -30.16 36.80
C TRP A 206 24.22 -29.76 36.04
N PRO A 207 24.01 -28.46 35.76
CA PRO A 207 22.88 -28.00 34.95
C PRO A 207 22.94 -28.62 33.55
N ARG A 208 21.78 -28.97 33.01
CA ARG A 208 21.63 -29.60 31.70
C ARG A 208 20.47 -28.97 30.96
N HIS A 209 20.62 -28.81 29.65
CA HIS A 209 19.53 -28.45 28.76
C HIS A 209 19.16 -29.63 27.86
N THR A 210 17.93 -29.63 27.37
CA THR A 210 17.37 -30.71 26.55
C THR A 210 17.33 -30.24 25.10
N ILE A 211 18.06 -30.93 24.21
CA ILE A 211 18.01 -30.69 22.76
C ILE A 211 17.00 -31.66 22.15
N THR A 212 16.07 -31.15 21.34
CA THR A 212 15.11 -31.85 20.45
C THR A 212 14.55 -33.19 20.98
N GLU A 213 13.27 -33.18 21.38
CA GLU A 213 12.45 -34.35 21.70
C GLU A 213 12.83 -35.14 22.97
N GLY A 214 13.43 -34.50 23.97
CA GLY A 214 13.55 -35.11 25.31
C GLY A 214 14.58 -36.23 25.46
N ARG A 215 15.31 -36.59 24.39
CA ARG A 215 16.17 -37.79 24.38
C ARG A 215 17.62 -37.53 24.76
N TYR A 216 18.08 -36.28 24.73
CA TYR A 216 19.48 -35.94 25.03
C TYR A 216 19.56 -34.79 26.04
N HIS A 217 20.26 -35.03 27.14
CA HIS A 217 20.59 -34.01 28.13
C HIS A 217 22.07 -33.62 27.98
N VAL A 218 22.31 -32.39 27.54
CA VAL A 218 23.65 -31.85 27.34
C VAL A 218 23.96 -30.87 28.47
N PRO A 219 25.18 -30.86 29.04
CA PRO A 219 25.57 -29.86 30.03
C PRO A 219 25.29 -28.43 29.55
N ASP A 220 24.64 -27.63 30.38
CA ASP A 220 24.34 -26.23 30.09
C ASP A 220 25.44 -25.33 30.65
N GLY A 221 26.47 -25.11 29.83
CA GLY A 221 27.59 -24.23 30.19
C GLY A 221 27.17 -22.77 30.34
N VAL A 222 26.14 -22.32 29.60
CA VAL A 222 25.68 -20.92 29.65
C VAL A 222 24.97 -20.65 30.97
N ALA A 223 24.08 -21.54 31.39
CA ALA A 223 23.42 -21.45 32.69
C ALA A 223 24.43 -21.51 33.84
N LEU A 224 25.43 -22.40 33.76
CA LEU A 224 26.48 -22.49 34.78
C LEU A 224 27.31 -21.20 34.90
N VAL A 225 27.70 -20.60 33.77
CA VAL A 225 28.41 -19.31 33.76
C VAL A 225 27.51 -18.20 34.30
N ALA A 226 26.22 -18.18 33.94
CA ALA A 226 25.25 -17.23 34.47
C ALA A 226 25.09 -17.33 35.99
N PHE A 227 25.10 -18.55 36.53
CA PHE A 227 25.09 -18.80 37.97
C PHE A 227 26.35 -18.26 38.66
N LEU A 228 27.54 -18.57 38.13
CA LEU A 228 28.82 -18.19 38.74
C LEU A 228 29.14 -16.69 38.60
N MET A 229 28.70 -16.05 37.52
CA MET A 229 29.10 -14.68 37.15
C MET A 229 27.92 -13.71 37.03
N ARG A 230 26.80 -13.99 37.71
CA ARG A 230 25.52 -13.25 37.63
C ARG A 230 25.70 -11.73 37.62
N ASP A 231 26.38 -11.17 38.63
CA ASP A 231 26.54 -9.71 38.78
C ASP A 231 27.50 -9.11 37.74
N GLN A 232 28.53 -9.86 37.37
CA GLN A 232 29.48 -9.42 36.34
C GLN A 232 28.81 -9.37 34.97
N LEU A 233 27.99 -10.38 34.64
CA LEU A 233 27.20 -10.38 33.41
C LEU A 233 26.21 -9.22 33.36
N LYS A 234 25.48 -8.96 34.45
CA LYS A 234 24.58 -7.80 34.56
C LYS A 234 25.35 -6.49 34.31
N THR A 235 26.51 -6.34 34.92
CA THR A 235 27.35 -5.15 34.78
C THR A 235 27.85 -4.95 33.35
N GLN A 236 28.41 -5.99 32.73
CA GLN A 236 28.95 -5.91 31.37
C GLN A 236 27.84 -5.68 30.34
N LEU A 237 26.72 -6.38 30.49
CA LEU A 237 25.57 -6.20 29.61
C LEU A 237 24.96 -4.80 29.75
N SER A 238 24.92 -4.25 30.95
CA SER A 238 24.46 -2.86 31.17
C SER A 238 25.29 -1.84 30.42
N LYS A 239 26.62 -1.99 30.42
CA LYS A 239 27.54 -1.12 29.67
C LYS A 239 27.32 -1.26 28.16
N LEU A 240 27.09 -2.48 27.67
CA LEU A 240 26.81 -2.71 26.26
C LEU A 240 25.45 -2.10 25.84
N ILE A 241 24.42 -2.22 26.68
CA ILE A 241 23.11 -1.59 26.45
C ILE A 241 23.26 -0.07 26.45
N GLU A 242 24.00 0.51 27.40
CA GLU A 242 24.28 1.96 27.43
C GLU A 242 24.99 2.46 26.18
N PHE A 243 26.02 1.73 25.73
CA PHE A 243 26.75 2.05 24.51
C PHE A 243 25.81 2.07 23.29
N ASN A 244 24.97 1.05 23.15
CA ASN A 244 24.03 0.91 22.04
C ASN A 244 22.83 1.87 22.13
N ALA A 245 22.47 2.35 23.33
CA ALA A 245 21.34 3.26 23.52
C ALA A 245 21.49 4.57 22.74
N SER A 246 22.73 5.00 22.47
CA SER A 246 23.03 6.19 21.66
C SER A 246 22.50 6.13 20.22
N ALA A 247 22.30 4.92 19.68
CA ALA A 247 21.72 4.72 18.35
C ALA A 247 20.19 4.92 18.31
N PHE A 248 19.56 5.13 19.47
CA PHE A 248 18.11 5.18 19.65
C PHE A 248 17.69 6.44 20.42
N PRO A 249 17.86 7.64 19.83
CA PRO A 249 17.54 8.91 20.51
C PRO A 249 16.04 9.05 20.84
N ASP A 250 15.17 8.41 20.06
CA ASP A 250 13.71 8.45 20.22
C ASP A 250 13.17 7.29 21.09
N ALA A 251 14.00 6.76 21.99
CA ALA A 251 13.58 5.70 22.90
C ALA A 251 12.52 6.20 23.89
N MET A 252 11.49 5.39 24.09
CA MET A 252 10.32 5.74 24.88
C MET A 252 9.89 4.60 25.78
N SER A 253 9.35 4.91 26.95
CA SER A 253 8.84 3.86 27.84
C SER A 253 7.59 3.23 27.25
N ALA A 254 7.28 2.00 27.66
CA ALA A 254 6.07 1.32 27.21
C ALA A 254 4.79 2.07 27.62
N GLU A 255 4.81 2.73 28.78
CA GLU A 255 3.70 3.53 29.31
C GLU A 255 3.50 4.81 28.48
N GLU A 256 4.53 5.65 28.34
CA GLU A 256 4.49 6.87 27.51
C GLU A 256 4.10 6.55 26.06
N LYS A 257 4.63 5.45 25.51
CA LYS A 257 4.30 5.00 24.16
C LYS A 257 2.84 4.63 24.03
N THR A 258 2.26 3.97 25.03
CA THR A 258 0.85 3.58 25.02
C THR A 258 -0.05 4.81 25.13
N GLU A 259 0.28 5.74 26.02
CA GLU A 259 -0.45 6.99 26.21
C GLU A 259 -0.41 7.84 24.94
N ARG A 260 0.78 8.09 24.37
CA ARG A 260 0.91 8.90 23.16
C ARG A 260 0.29 8.23 21.92
N LEU A 261 0.31 6.90 21.82
CA LEU A 261 -0.41 6.19 20.76
C LEU A 261 -1.93 6.38 20.88
N ALA A 262 -2.47 6.36 22.11
CA ALA A 262 -3.90 6.59 22.34
C ALA A 262 -4.30 8.04 22.01
N GLU A 263 -3.47 9.02 22.36
CA GLU A 263 -3.66 10.42 21.95
C GLU A 263 -3.66 10.57 20.42
N LEU A 264 -2.65 9.99 19.75
CA LEU A 264 -2.55 10.03 18.29
C LEU A 264 -3.71 9.32 17.61
N ASP A 265 -4.27 8.26 18.20
CA ASP A 265 -5.47 7.59 17.69
C ASP A 265 -6.69 8.53 17.73
N LEU A 266 -6.87 9.30 18.81
CA LEU A 266 -7.94 10.30 18.93
C LEU A 266 -7.73 11.49 17.98
N GLU A 267 -6.50 12.00 17.89
CA GLU A 267 -6.12 13.08 16.96
C GLU A 267 -6.34 12.66 15.50
N THR A 268 -5.95 11.41 15.16
CA THR A 268 -6.16 10.84 13.82
C THR A 268 -7.65 10.71 13.51
N GLU A 269 -8.46 10.21 14.43
CA GLU A 269 -9.91 10.10 14.24
C GLU A 269 -10.55 11.48 14.00
N ALA A 270 -10.15 12.50 14.76
CA ALA A 270 -10.62 13.86 14.58
C ALA A 270 -10.19 14.44 13.22
N ALA A 271 -8.93 14.25 12.82
CA ALA A 271 -8.41 14.69 11.53
C ALA A 271 -9.09 14.00 10.35
N GLU A 272 -9.34 12.69 10.43
CA GLU A 272 -10.06 11.94 9.40
C GLU A 272 -11.53 12.36 9.29
N ARG A 273 -12.19 12.72 10.40
CA ARG A 273 -13.53 13.32 10.37
C ARG A 273 -13.54 14.67 9.67
N LEU A 274 -12.51 15.47 9.87
CA LEU A 274 -12.37 16.76 9.19
C LEU A 274 -12.11 16.58 7.69
N GLU A 275 -11.27 15.62 7.32
CA GLU A 275 -11.06 15.25 5.92
C GLU A 275 -12.37 14.79 5.26
N ALA A 276 -13.10 13.87 5.90
CA ALA A 276 -14.39 13.39 5.41
C ALA A 276 -15.37 14.54 5.25
N ALA A 277 -15.40 15.48 6.20
CA ALA A 277 -16.22 16.67 6.09
C ALA A 277 -15.85 17.56 4.89
N ALA A 278 -14.56 17.74 4.64
CA ALA A 278 -14.06 18.50 3.48
C ALA A 278 -14.42 17.82 2.15
N VAL A 279 -14.35 16.49 2.07
CA VAL A 279 -14.79 15.74 0.88
C VAL A 279 -16.27 16.02 0.59
N GLU A 280 -17.12 15.89 1.60
CA GLU A 280 -18.56 16.08 1.45
C GLU A 280 -18.92 17.54 1.13
N GLN A 281 -18.18 18.49 1.68
CA GLN A 281 -18.34 19.89 1.34
C GLN A 281 -18.00 20.16 -0.13
N VAL A 282 -16.87 19.67 -0.63
CA VAL A 282 -16.50 19.79 -2.06
C VAL A 282 -17.58 19.19 -2.95
N ILE A 283 -18.13 18.03 -2.60
CA ILE A 283 -19.22 17.39 -3.35
C ILE A 283 -20.50 18.26 -3.31
N SER A 284 -20.85 18.81 -2.15
CA SER A 284 -22.04 19.66 -2.00
C SER A 284 -21.95 20.98 -2.79
N GLU A 285 -20.74 21.48 -3.00
CA GLU A 285 -20.44 22.65 -3.83
C GLU A 285 -20.42 22.31 -5.34
N GLY A 286 -20.70 21.05 -5.72
CA GLY A 286 -20.71 20.57 -7.10
C GLY A 286 -19.34 20.14 -7.63
N GLY A 287 -18.32 20.06 -6.77
CA GLY A 287 -16.99 19.57 -7.10
C GLY A 287 -16.90 18.05 -7.16
N VAL A 288 -15.76 17.55 -7.65
CA VAL A 288 -15.45 16.11 -7.69
C VAL A 288 -14.38 15.81 -6.64
N ALA A 289 -14.75 15.08 -5.60
CA ALA A 289 -13.85 14.59 -4.57
C ALA A 289 -14.22 13.17 -4.15
N TYR A 290 -13.23 12.42 -3.67
CA TYR A 290 -13.41 11.04 -3.20
C TYR A 290 -12.78 10.86 -1.83
N HIS A 291 -13.37 9.99 -1.01
CA HIS A 291 -12.76 9.55 0.23
C HIS A 291 -11.52 8.69 -0.07
N ARG A 292 -10.44 8.85 0.69
CA ARG A 292 -9.21 8.06 0.50
C ARG A 292 -9.47 6.56 0.73
N PRO A 293 -8.75 5.66 0.03
CA PRO A 293 -8.94 4.21 0.14
C PRO A 293 -8.69 3.66 1.54
N ASN A 294 -7.90 4.35 2.35
CA ASN A 294 -7.53 3.97 3.71
C ASN A 294 -8.19 4.80 4.82
N CYS A 295 -9.01 5.81 4.49
CA CYS A 295 -9.73 6.63 5.48
C CYS A 295 -10.61 5.76 6.40
N SER A 296 -10.78 6.17 7.65
CA SER A 296 -11.76 5.58 8.56
C SER A 296 -13.18 5.63 7.98
N ILE A 297 -13.83 4.47 7.95
CA ILE A 297 -15.20 4.33 7.45
C ILE A 297 -16.21 4.98 8.39
N LEU A 298 -15.93 4.98 9.69
CA LEU A 298 -16.74 5.68 10.66
C LEU A 298 -16.65 7.21 10.45
N ALA A 299 -15.47 7.72 10.11
CA ALA A 299 -15.30 9.14 9.76
C ALA A 299 -16.06 9.48 8.47
N ALA A 300 -15.86 8.70 7.39
CA ALA A 300 -16.52 8.90 6.10
C ALA A 300 -18.06 8.89 6.21
N LEU A 301 -18.62 7.99 7.02
CA LEU A 301 -20.06 7.86 7.23
C LEU A 301 -20.61 8.75 8.36
N SER A 302 -19.77 9.54 9.02
CA SER A 302 -20.17 10.38 10.17
C SER A 302 -20.79 9.56 11.32
N LEU A 303 -20.15 8.44 11.68
CA LEU A 303 -20.58 7.50 12.71
C LEU A 303 -19.56 7.40 13.86
N ARG A 304 -20.02 6.88 14.99
CA ARG A 304 -19.18 6.36 16.09
C ARG A 304 -19.78 5.10 16.70
N ILE A 305 -18.95 4.33 17.38
CA ILE A 305 -19.38 3.23 18.23
C ILE A 305 -20.02 3.82 19.49
N ALA A 306 -21.17 3.27 19.90
CA ALA A 306 -21.88 3.64 21.13
C ALA A 306 -21.08 3.33 22.40
#